data_AF-A0A3B0YBD6-F1
#
_entry.id   AF-A0A3B0YBD6-F1
#
_cell.length_a   1.000
_cell.length_b   1.000
_cell.length_c   1.000
_cell.angle_alpha   90.00
_cell.angle_beta   90.00
_cell.angle_gamma   90.00
#
_symmetry.space_group_name_H-M   'P 1'
#
loop_
_entity.id
_entity.type
_entity.pdbx_description
1 polymer ?
#
loop_
_entity_poly.entity_id
_entity_poly.type
_entity_poly.pdbx_seq_one_letter_code
_entity_poly.pdbx_strand_id
1 'polypeptide(L)'
;MKLRLAGSVGSGKTNHKKNIKFVQALLNVNLRREYGIELNVSGKCDDDTIAAISDFQQYVVKMAKPDGWVGANGGSFKKLRAILKTVLNIPSGVIKPAKGIVTFNAEGKEGGFYHSRALHAPGPWSGVTLGVVMI
;
A
#
# COMPACT_ATOMS: atom_id res chain seq x y z
N MET A 1 -3.94 6.28 -11.69
CA MET A 1 -3.51 4.88 -11.48
C MET A 1 -4.67 3.91 -11.73
N LYS A 2 -4.53 2.97 -12.67
CA LYS A 2 -5.58 1.99 -13.04
C LYS A 2 -5.28 0.64 -12.36
N LEU A 3 -5.83 0.42 -11.17
CA LEU A 3 -5.72 -0.85 -10.44
C LEU A 3 -6.63 -1.90 -11.11
N ARG A 4 -6.05 -2.98 -11.63
CA ARG A 4 -6.80 -4.08 -12.28
C ARG A 4 -6.22 -5.42 -11.82
N LEU A 5 -7.11 -6.36 -11.50
CA LEU A 5 -6.77 -7.77 -11.40
C LEU A 5 -6.92 -8.41 -12.78
N ALA A 6 -5.96 -9.24 -13.18
CA ALA A 6 -6.02 -9.98 -14.44
C ALA A 6 -6.88 -11.26 -14.33
N GLY A 7 -7.16 -11.71 -13.10
CA GLY A 7 -7.90 -12.93 -12.80
C GLY A 7 -8.33 -12.97 -11.33
N SER A 8 -9.04 -14.03 -10.95
CA SER A 8 -9.59 -14.19 -9.60
C SER A 8 -8.58 -14.85 -8.65
N VAL A 9 -8.64 -14.47 -7.37
CA VAL A 9 -7.76 -14.96 -6.29
C VAL A 9 -8.60 -15.51 -5.15
N GLY A 10 -8.23 -16.66 -4.59
CA GLY A 10 -8.90 -17.28 -3.44
C GLY A 10 -9.19 -18.76 -3.65
N SER A 11 -10.06 -19.32 -2.81
CA SER A 11 -10.35 -20.76 -2.82
C SER A 11 -10.86 -21.23 -4.18
N GLY A 12 -10.19 -22.23 -4.77
CA GLY A 12 -10.56 -22.85 -6.05
C GLY A 12 -10.44 -21.95 -7.29
N LYS A 13 -9.65 -20.86 -7.24
CA LYS A 13 -9.44 -19.94 -8.38
C LYS A 13 -8.07 -20.07 -9.02
N THR A 14 -7.88 -19.38 -10.15
CA THR A 14 -6.65 -19.43 -10.98
C THR A 14 -5.40 -18.99 -10.23
N ASN A 15 -5.53 -18.15 -9.20
CA ASN A 15 -4.47 -17.91 -8.21
C ASN A 15 -3.11 -17.53 -8.84
N HIS A 16 -3.13 -16.65 -9.84
CA HIS A 16 -1.89 -16.13 -10.42
C HIS A 16 -1.08 -15.38 -9.35
N LYS A 17 0.19 -15.73 -9.20
CA LYS A 17 1.12 -15.16 -8.21
C LYS A 17 1.09 -13.62 -8.13
N LYS A 18 1.04 -12.94 -9.29
CA LYS A 18 0.95 -11.47 -9.36
C LYS A 18 -0.33 -10.94 -8.72
N ASN A 19 -1.47 -11.57 -9.01
CA ASN A 19 -2.76 -11.18 -8.45
C ASN A 19 -2.83 -11.51 -6.96
N ILE A 20 -2.25 -12.64 -6.52
CA ILE A 20 -2.20 -13.00 -5.10
C ILE A 20 -1.43 -11.96 -4.30
N LYS A 21 -0.21 -11.63 -4.71
CA LYS A 21 0.60 -10.59 -4.05
C LYS A 21 -0.14 -9.26 -3.98
N PHE A 22 -0.85 -8.94 -5.05
CA PHE A 22 -1.64 -7.73 -5.12
C PHE A 22 -2.83 -7.73 -4.14
N VAL A 23 -3.56 -8.84 -4.03
CA VAL A 23 -4.65 -8.98 -3.04
C VAL A 23 -4.11 -8.98 -1.62
N GLN A 24 -3.02 -9.70 -1.34
CA GLN A 24 -2.35 -9.68 -0.02
C GLN A 24 -1.94 -8.26 0.38
N ALA A 25 -1.32 -7.51 -0.54
CA ALA A 25 -0.95 -6.13 -0.29
C ALA A 25 -2.17 -5.23 -0.01
N LEU A 26 -3.27 -5.41 -0.75
CA LEU A 26 -4.51 -4.66 -0.52
C LEU A 26 -5.19 -5.02 0.80
N LEU A 27 -5.19 -6.30 1.19
CA LEU A 27 -5.70 -6.74 2.48
C LEU A 27 -4.88 -6.15 3.62
N ASN A 28 -3.55 -6.10 3.49
CA ASN A 28 -2.67 -5.49 4.50
C ASN A 28 -2.98 -4.02 4.74
N VAL A 29 -3.44 -3.27 3.73
CA VAL A 29 -3.89 -1.88 3.93
C VAL A 29 -5.06 -1.81 4.92
N ASN A 30 -6.00 -2.76 4.84
CA ASN A 30 -7.11 -2.84 5.77
C ASN A 30 -6.67 -3.42 7.14
N LEU A 31 -5.91 -4.51 7.14
CA LEU A 31 -5.50 -5.20 8.36
C LEU A 31 -4.62 -4.33 9.25
N ARG A 32 -3.67 -3.60 8.68
CA ARG A 32 -2.83 -2.67 9.44
C ARG A 32 -3.63 -1.52 10.04
N ARG A 33 -4.65 -1.04 9.33
CA ARG A 33 -5.51 0.06 9.80
C ARG A 33 -6.41 -0.37 10.95
N GLU A 34 -7.05 -1.53 10.84
CA GLU A 34 -8.07 -1.98 11.79
C GLU A 34 -7.49 -2.77 12.97
N TYR A 35 -6.44 -3.56 12.73
CA TYR A 35 -5.94 -4.56 13.70
C TYR A 35 -4.44 -4.45 13.99
N GLY A 36 -3.68 -3.64 13.25
CA GLY A 36 -2.22 -3.52 13.42
C GLY A 36 -1.43 -4.76 13.01
N ILE A 37 -2.04 -5.71 12.29
CA ILE A 37 -1.40 -6.94 11.81
C ILE A 37 -1.16 -6.90 10.30
N GLU A 38 -0.30 -7.80 9.81
CA GLU A 38 -0.02 -7.95 8.39
C GLU A 38 0.14 -9.40 7.96
N LEU A 39 -0.30 -9.69 6.74
CA LEU A 39 -0.06 -10.95 6.05
C LEU A 39 1.27 -10.91 5.31
N ASN A 40 1.92 -12.07 5.23
CA ASN A 40 3.09 -12.22 4.37
C ASN A 40 2.69 -12.14 2.88
N VAL A 41 3.32 -11.25 2.12
CA VAL A 41 3.08 -11.06 0.68
C VAL A 41 3.90 -12.06 -0.15
N SER A 42 3.70 -13.36 0.15
CA SER A 42 4.41 -14.48 -0.47
C SER A 42 4.01 -14.67 -1.95
N GLY A 43 2.79 -14.29 -2.30
CA GLY A 43 2.17 -14.62 -3.58
C GLY A 43 1.68 -16.06 -3.68
N LYS A 44 1.62 -16.78 -2.56
CA LYS A 44 0.95 -18.08 -2.42
C LYS A 44 -0.43 -17.86 -1.82
N CYS A 45 -1.41 -18.59 -2.30
CA CYS A 45 -2.77 -18.52 -1.77
C CYS A 45 -2.87 -19.50 -0.59
N ASP A 46 -2.20 -19.16 0.51
CA ASP A 46 -2.17 -19.96 1.73
C ASP A 46 -3.49 -19.81 2.51
N ASP A 47 -3.75 -20.69 3.47
CA ASP A 47 -4.98 -20.69 4.27
C ASP A 47 -5.20 -19.36 5.00
N ASP A 48 -4.13 -18.73 5.48
CA ASP A 48 -4.17 -17.39 6.10
C ASP A 48 -4.69 -16.32 5.13
N THR A 49 -4.32 -16.42 3.85
CA THR A 49 -4.80 -15.48 2.82
C THR A 49 -6.28 -15.71 2.56
N ILE A 50 -6.74 -16.96 2.54
CA ILE A 50 -8.16 -17.29 2.34
C ILE A 50 -8.99 -16.86 3.55
N ALA A 51 -8.51 -17.11 4.77
CA ALA A 51 -9.13 -16.66 6.01
C ALA A 51 -9.27 -15.14 6.03
N ALA A 52 -8.20 -14.41 5.73
CA ALA A 52 -8.24 -12.95 5.67
C ALA A 52 -9.19 -12.41 4.59
N ILE A 53 -9.32 -13.09 3.45
CA ILE A 53 -10.32 -12.74 2.42
C ILE A 53 -11.74 -12.96 2.98
N SER A 54 -11.98 -14.08 3.65
CA SER A 54 -13.27 -14.42 4.24
C SER A 54 -13.67 -13.40 5.32
N ASP A 55 -12.77 -13.09 6.24
CA ASP A 55 -12.97 -12.11 7.30
C ASP A 55 -13.23 -10.72 6.71
N PHE A 56 -12.46 -10.32 5.70
CA PHE A 56 -12.71 -9.06 5.00
C PHE A 56 -14.12 -9.01 4.39
N GLN A 57 -14.57 -10.10 3.78
CA GLN A 57 -15.90 -10.18 3.18
C GLN A 57 -17.01 -10.12 4.22
N GLN A 58 -16.85 -10.83 5.33
CA GLN A 58 -17.83 -10.86 6.41
C GLN A 58 -17.90 -9.51 7.14
N TYR A 59 -16.76 -8.98 7.59
CA TYR A 59 -16.74 -7.83 8.50
C TYR A 59 -16.75 -6.49 7.78
N VAL A 60 -16.06 -6.37 6.63
CA VAL A 60 -15.88 -5.09 5.92
C VAL A 60 -16.84 -4.93 4.75
N VAL A 61 -17.06 -6.00 3.98
CA VAL A 61 -18.03 -6.00 2.87
C VAL A 61 -19.47 -6.25 3.38
N LYS A 62 -19.61 -6.81 4.60
CA LYS A 62 -20.91 -7.19 5.21
C LYS A 62 -21.67 -8.23 4.36
N MET A 63 -20.93 -9.17 3.79
CA MET A 63 -21.53 -10.29 3.05
C MET A 63 -22.14 -11.30 4.02
N ALA A 64 -23.40 -11.68 3.78
CA ALA A 64 -24.10 -12.69 4.59
C ALA A 64 -23.46 -14.09 4.45
N LYS A 65 -22.90 -14.40 3.28
CA LYS A 65 -22.14 -15.63 3.03
C LYS A 65 -20.81 -15.23 2.37
N PRO A 66 -19.68 -15.26 3.09
CA PRO A 66 -18.38 -14.97 2.49
C PRO A 66 -17.99 -16.11 1.54
N ASP A 67 -17.56 -15.73 0.33
CA ASP A 67 -17.23 -16.69 -0.72
C ASP A 67 -15.77 -17.14 -0.68
N GLY A 68 -14.89 -16.41 0.04
CA GLY A 68 -13.48 -16.76 0.20
C GLY A 68 -12.62 -16.51 -1.04
N TRP A 69 -13.12 -15.72 -2.00
CA TRP A 69 -12.35 -15.32 -3.19
C TRP A 69 -12.66 -13.89 -3.65
N VAL A 70 -11.69 -13.26 -4.31
CA VAL A 70 -11.74 -11.89 -4.84
C VAL A 70 -11.61 -11.92 -6.36
N GLY A 71 -12.66 -11.49 -7.06
CA GLY A 71 -12.68 -11.31 -8.51
C GLY A 71 -12.35 -9.88 -8.93
N ALA A 72 -11.84 -9.71 -10.16
CA ALA A 72 -11.45 -8.42 -10.70
C ALA A 72 -12.57 -7.37 -10.75
N ASN A 73 -13.81 -7.81 -10.97
CA ASN A 73 -15.00 -6.95 -10.99
C ASN A 73 -15.92 -7.15 -9.77
N GLY A 74 -15.49 -7.96 -8.80
CA GLY A 74 -16.28 -8.32 -7.63
C GLY A 74 -16.44 -7.18 -6.62
N GLY A 75 -17.48 -7.26 -5.79
CA GLY A 75 -17.77 -6.26 -4.73
C GLY A 75 -16.61 -6.09 -3.75
N SER A 76 -15.97 -7.19 -3.36
CA SER A 76 -14.81 -7.22 -2.46
C SER A 76 -13.64 -6.39 -3.02
N PHE A 77 -13.34 -6.53 -4.31
CA PHE A 77 -12.26 -5.76 -4.94
C PHE A 77 -12.59 -4.25 -5.04
N LYS A 78 -13.84 -3.91 -5.34
CA LYS A 78 -14.29 -2.51 -5.34
C LYS A 78 -14.12 -1.87 -3.95
N LYS A 79 -14.45 -2.61 -2.88
CA LYS A 79 -14.28 -2.14 -1.49
C LYS A 79 -12.81 -1.96 -1.12
N LEU A 80 -11.95 -2.93 -1.43
CA LEU A 80 -10.50 -2.81 -1.24
C LEU A 80 -9.92 -1.57 -1.94
N ARG A 81 -10.34 -1.33 -3.19
CA ARG A 81 -9.94 -0.14 -3.94
C ARG A 81 -10.44 1.15 -3.30
N ALA A 82 -11.66 1.15 -2.76
CA ALA A 82 -12.20 2.31 -2.05
C ALA A 82 -11.38 2.61 -0.80
N ILE A 83 -11.07 1.59 0.02
CA ILE A 83 -10.23 1.74 1.21
C ILE A 83 -8.86 2.29 0.82
N LEU A 84 -8.22 1.72 -0.20
CA LEU A 84 -6.94 2.22 -0.69
C LEU A 84 -7.02 3.70 -1.10
N LYS A 85 -8.07 4.12 -1.81
CA LYS A 85 -8.26 5.54 -2.15
C LYS A 85 -8.43 6.42 -0.92
N THR A 86 -9.11 5.95 0.13
CA THR A 86 -9.26 6.72 1.37
C THR A 86 -7.92 6.89 2.09
N VAL A 87 -7.09 5.83 2.12
CA VAL A 87 -5.77 5.86 2.74
C VAL A 87 -4.78 6.70 1.92
N LEU A 88 -4.82 6.56 0.59
CA LEU A 88 -3.99 7.31 -0.35
C LEU A 88 -4.58 8.67 -0.72
N ASN A 89 -5.57 9.19 0.01
CA ASN A 89 -6.02 10.57 -0.15
C ASN A 89 -4.99 11.53 0.45
N ILE A 90 -3.75 11.37 0.00
CA ILE A 90 -2.65 12.27 0.21
C ILE A 90 -2.96 13.44 -0.74
N PRO A 91 -3.21 14.65 -0.24
CA PRO A 91 -3.35 15.80 -1.13
C PRO A 91 -2.12 15.83 -2.04
N SER A 92 -2.34 15.91 -3.36
CA SER A 92 -1.27 15.89 -4.37
C SER A 92 -0.36 17.11 -4.30
N GLY A 93 -0.56 18.00 -3.34
CA GLY A 93 0.42 18.98 -2.93
C GLY A 93 1.49 18.28 -2.13
N VAL A 94 2.69 18.22 -2.69
CA VAL A 94 3.97 18.14 -1.96
C VAL A 94 3.76 18.34 -0.47
N ILE A 95 3.82 17.24 0.31
CA ILE A 95 3.63 17.31 1.76
C ILE A 95 4.79 18.15 2.28
N LYS A 96 4.56 19.46 2.46
CA LYS A 96 5.57 20.33 3.05
C LYS A 96 5.86 19.73 4.43
N PRO A 97 7.10 19.33 4.71
CA PRO A 97 7.39 18.68 5.96
C PRO A 97 7.08 19.67 7.08
N ALA A 98 6.51 19.20 8.19
CA ALA A 98 6.17 20.06 9.32
C ALA A 98 7.43 20.71 9.96
N LYS A 99 8.61 20.17 9.68
CA LYS A 99 9.93 20.66 10.08
C LYS A 99 10.85 20.70 8.86
N GLY A 100 11.84 21.60 8.85
CA GLY A 100 12.77 21.71 7.71
C GLY A 100 12.17 22.37 6.46
N ILE A 101 11.08 23.14 6.62
CA ILE A 101 10.40 23.88 5.53
C ILE A 101 11.38 24.80 4.80
N VAL A 102 12.34 25.40 5.51
CA VAL A 102 13.37 26.29 4.94
C VAL A 102 14.25 25.50 3.98
N THR A 103 14.81 24.37 4.39
CA THR A 103 15.60 23.47 3.54
C THR A 103 14.76 22.93 2.38
N PHE A 104 13.52 22.54 2.65
CA PHE A 104 12.59 22.01 1.66
C PHE A 104 12.25 23.02 0.55
N ASN A 105 12.10 24.31 0.89
CA ASN A 105 11.83 25.39 -0.06
C ASN A 105 13.10 25.91 -0.75
N ALA A 106 14.28 25.69 -0.14
CA ALA A 106 15.58 26.07 -0.69
C ALA A 106 16.09 25.01 -1.69
N GLU A 107 15.88 23.73 -1.42
CA GLU A 107 16.25 22.62 -2.32
C GLU A 107 15.39 22.65 -3.59
N GLY A 108 16.03 22.83 -4.75
CA GLY A 108 15.39 22.77 -6.07
C GLY A 108 15.22 24.12 -6.79
N LYS A 109 15.72 25.23 -6.23
CA LYS A 109 15.78 26.53 -6.94
C LYS A 109 17.03 26.74 -7.80
N GLU A 110 17.91 25.74 -7.89
CA GLU A 110 19.23 25.88 -8.55
C GLU A 110 19.25 25.51 -10.03
N GLY A 111 18.14 25.03 -10.62
CA GLY A 111 17.92 24.98 -12.08
C GLY A 111 19.07 24.38 -12.93
N GLY A 112 19.02 23.07 -13.18
CA GLY A 112 20.04 22.37 -13.99
C GLY A 112 19.64 20.95 -14.39
N PHE A 113 20.16 20.48 -15.54
CA PHE A 113 19.80 19.22 -16.21
C PHE A 113 20.06 17.92 -15.40
N TYR A 114 20.82 17.99 -14.31
CA TYR A 114 21.26 16.81 -13.52
C TYR A 114 20.66 16.73 -12.10
N HIS A 115 19.71 17.60 -11.75
CA HIS A 115 19.08 17.53 -10.43
C HIS A 115 18.03 16.42 -10.37
N SER A 116 18.49 15.20 -10.10
CA SER A 116 17.65 14.11 -9.63
C SER A 116 17.65 14.09 -8.10
N ARG A 117 16.48 13.82 -7.50
CA ARG A 117 16.32 13.58 -6.06
C ARG A 117 17.06 12.29 -5.71
N ALA A 118 18.33 12.38 -5.33
CA ALA A 118 19.06 11.24 -4.79
C ALA A 118 18.65 11.05 -3.33
N LEU A 119 17.74 10.10 -3.08
CA LEU A 119 17.54 9.55 -1.73
C LEU A 119 18.79 8.72 -1.41
N HIS A 120 19.75 9.35 -0.73
CA HIS A 120 20.97 8.70 -0.30
C HIS A 120 20.68 7.82 0.92
N ALA A 121 20.91 6.51 0.83
CA ALA A 121 20.85 5.59 1.98
C ALA A 121 22.25 5.48 2.61
N PRO A 122 22.43 5.73 3.92
CA PRO A 122 23.76 5.87 4.48
C PRO A 122 24.50 4.54 4.58
N GLY A 123 25.67 4.48 3.93
CA GLY A 123 26.78 3.60 4.27
C GLY A 123 27.89 4.42 4.96
N PRO A 124 29.02 3.82 5.34
CA PRO A 124 30.04 4.46 6.18
C PRO A 124 30.72 5.73 5.61
N TRP A 125 30.36 6.19 4.40
CA TRP A 125 30.93 7.37 3.73
C TRP A 125 29.89 8.42 3.35
N SER A 126 28.66 8.34 3.88
CA SER A 126 27.59 9.26 3.49
C SER A 126 26.65 9.63 4.63
N GLY A 127 26.79 10.87 5.09
CA GLY A 127 25.90 11.45 6.09
C GLY A 127 24.62 11.96 5.44
N VAL A 128 23.51 11.28 5.69
CA VAL A 128 22.21 11.96 5.78
C VAL A 128 22.03 12.38 7.23
N THR A 129 22.42 13.61 7.54
CA THR A 129 21.95 14.29 8.76
C THR A 129 20.51 14.73 8.50
N LEU A 130 19.54 13.94 8.96
CA LEU A 130 18.26 14.51 9.35
C LEU A 130 18.57 15.44 10.53
N GLY A 131 18.67 16.74 10.26
CA GLY A 131 18.99 17.74 11.26
C GLY A 131 17.96 17.72 12.39
N VAL A 132 18.28 16.97 13.45
CA VAL A 132 17.78 17.22 14.79
C VAL A 132 18.65 18.34 15.33
N VAL A 133 18.18 19.58 15.23
CA VAL A 133 18.63 20.61 16.16
C VAL A 133 17.78 20.41 17.41
N MET A 134 18.35 19.73 18.41
CA MET A 134 17.93 19.93 19.78
C MET A 134 18.35 21.36 20.16
N ILE A 135 17.42 22.04 20.82
CA ILE A 135 17.54 23.41 21.33
C ILE A 135 18.70 23.47 22.32
#